data_AF-A0A024S599-F1
#
_entry.id   AF-A0A024S599-F1
#
_cell.length_a   1.000
_cell.length_b   1.000
_cell.length_c   1.000
_cell.angle_alpha   90.00
_cell.angle_beta   90.00
_cell.angle_gamma   90.00
#
_symmetry.space_group_name_H-M   'P 1'
#
loop_
_entity.id
_entity.type
_entity.pdbx_description
1 polymer ?
#
loop_
_entity_poly.entity_id
_entity_poly.type
_entity_poly.pdbx_seq_one_letter_code
_entity_poly.pdbx_strand_id
1 'polypeptide(L)'
;MKVLPLLGIFALFPTAKSITASWPAGIVEYCRERGQMAQQVNGAWKCVMVSDICSPSEDFDTFHRDRDTGKWGCCLKGYRVENDACVLPSPKCPPCTPVPTGLCKSSVCSEAMQSFKLERLLRQAFAECFPHDEVHLDSFVRYHLNSLEMSINLFEKIHQDEQLVRRERQSQPSSPGRDGWDCSLDRSPCKWLSLENNSHPKRLISTGHEKMILPNPNMQLPHYVYPFDMWVTNVGGGDLTLYINGKEIIPHGSGVDFLIPAGTIADDVWYESQSGTMILFYGSCSPNNPCVGREVVPWTRGVSNKRSGQQGEIDVSQYNTDLVLTIAITEPTSEQYTIYADGKEIGSTHGRLTLGKDKYSTDHINRVNVGSGAAGALRSIANDGFWGSFKIPRGTRKIKISDEDSNYDFAFEYRLDKACTCGSD
;
A
#
# COMPACT_ATOMS: atom_id res chain seq x y z
N MET A 1 -84.55 -18.30 46.28
CA MET A 1 -84.33 -18.44 47.74
C MET A 1 -82.91 -18.97 47.93
N LYS A 2 -82.04 -18.21 48.62
CA LYS A 2 -80.76 -18.61 49.23
C LYS A 2 -79.61 -19.06 48.29
N VAL A 3 -78.35 -18.68 48.44
CA VAL A 3 -77.57 -17.73 49.25
C VAL A 3 -76.22 -17.63 48.49
N LEU A 4 -75.61 -16.44 48.41
CA LEU A 4 -74.24 -16.23 47.93
C LEU A 4 -73.22 -17.01 48.79
N PRO A 5 -72.07 -17.38 48.23
CA PRO A 5 -70.90 -16.66 48.71
C PRO A 5 -70.05 -16.08 47.59
N LEU A 6 -69.45 -14.94 47.93
CA LEU A 6 -68.33 -14.31 47.25
C LEU A 6 -67.26 -15.34 46.90
N LEU A 7 -66.79 -15.30 45.65
CA LEU A 7 -65.41 -15.59 45.30
C LEU A 7 -65.05 -14.70 44.12
N GLY A 8 -64.38 -13.60 44.43
CA GLY A 8 -63.77 -12.73 43.45
C GLY A 8 -62.62 -13.45 42.77
N ILE A 9 -62.64 -13.50 41.44
CA ILE A 9 -61.45 -13.78 40.65
C ILE A 9 -60.95 -12.44 40.16
N PHE A 10 -60.03 -11.88 40.95
CA PHE A 10 -59.11 -10.85 40.49
C PHE A 10 -58.30 -11.39 39.31
N ALA A 11 -58.02 -10.50 38.36
CA ALA A 11 -57.17 -10.73 37.23
C ALA A 11 -55.82 -11.35 37.64
N LEU A 12 -55.45 -12.46 37.00
CA LEU A 12 -54.05 -12.87 36.85
C LEU A 12 -53.63 -12.53 35.42
N PHE A 13 -53.53 -11.23 35.14
CA PHE A 13 -52.43 -10.80 34.29
C PHE A 13 -51.16 -11.34 34.95
N PRO A 14 -50.20 -11.90 34.20
CA PRO A 14 -48.88 -12.07 34.77
C PRO A 14 -48.43 -10.66 35.14
N THR A 15 -48.46 -10.34 36.43
CA THR A 15 -47.59 -9.34 37.01
C THR A 15 -46.19 -9.86 36.71
N ALA A 16 -45.70 -9.54 35.52
CA ALA A 16 -44.29 -9.43 35.26
C ALA A 16 -43.80 -8.61 36.43
N LYS A 17 -43.06 -9.28 37.33
CA LYS A 17 -42.22 -8.60 38.31
C LYS A 17 -41.45 -7.60 37.48
N SER A 18 -41.86 -6.34 37.57
CA SER A 18 -41.04 -5.21 37.17
C SER A 18 -39.86 -5.30 38.12
N ILE A 19 -38.86 -6.07 37.68
CA ILE A 19 -37.50 -5.84 38.09
C ILE A 19 -37.24 -4.46 37.53
N THR A 20 -37.52 -3.42 38.33
CA THR A 20 -36.95 -2.10 38.16
C THR A 20 -35.45 -2.29 38.34
N ALA A 21 -34.81 -2.83 37.31
CA ALA A 21 -33.36 -2.85 37.18
C ALA A 21 -32.95 -1.39 37.26
N SER A 22 -32.29 -1.06 38.36
CA SER A 22 -31.86 0.28 38.64
C SER A 22 -30.89 0.75 37.55
N TRP A 23 -31.40 1.63 36.68
CA TRP A 23 -30.74 2.66 35.88
C TRP A 23 -29.20 2.63 35.84
N PRO A 24 -28.56 2.34 34.68
CA PRO A 24 -27.26 2.91 34.36
C PRO A 24 -27.51 4.37 33.94
N ALA A 25 -27.31 5.33 34.86
CA ALA A 25 -27.60 6.75 34.64
C ALA A 25 -27.01 7.28 33.31
N GLY A 26 -25.83 6.78 32.91
CA GLY A 26 -25.17 7.15 31.67
C GLY A 26 -25.91 6.76 30.39
N ILE A 27 -26.62 5.62 30.35
CA ILE A 27 -27.38 5.20 29.16
C ILE A 27 -28.62 6.07 28.98
N VAL A 28 -29.29 6.41 30.09
CA VAL A 28 -30.47 7.29 30.07
C VAL A 28 -30.06 8.70 29.65
N GLU A 29 -28.93 9.21 30.14
CA GLU A 29 -28.37 10.49 29.73
C GLU A 29 -27.94 10.48 28.26
N TYR A 30 -27.23 9.44 27.82
CA TYR A 30 -26.81 9.26 26.42
C TYR A 30 -27.98 9.25 25.43
N CYS A 31 -29.03 8.46 25.70
CA CYS A 31 -30.20 8.47 24.83
C CYS A 31 -30.90 9.84 24.85
N ARG A 32 -30.96 10.52 26.01
CA ARG A 32 -31.56 11.85 26.14
C ARG A 32 -30.78 12.91 25.36
N GLU A 33 -29.45 12.90 25.39
CA GLU A 33 -28.61 13.79 24.57
C GLU A 33 -28.88 13.62 23.06
N ARG A 34 -29.29 12.42 22.65
CA ARG A 34 -29.69 12.11 21.27
C ARG A 34 -31.18 12.31 20.98
N GLY A 35 -31.95 12.86 21.93
CA GLY A 35 -33.40 13.08 21.79
C GLY A 35 -34.22 11.78 21.79
N GLN A 36 -33.68 10.69 22.33
CA GLN A 36 -34.27 9.36 22.35
C GLN A 36 -34.54 8.87 23.78
N MET A 37 -35.37 7.84 23.91
CA MET A 37 -35.64 7.17 25.19
C MET A 37 -34.90 5.84 25.25
N ALA A 38 -34.26 5.53 26.38
CA ALA A 38 -33.62 4.22 26.60
C ALA A 38 -34.69 3.14 26.84
N GLN A 39 -34.58 2.00 26.17
CA GLN A 39 -35.48 0.84 26.34
C GLN A 39 -34.68 -0.46 26.22
N GLN A 40 -35.05 -1.48 27.00
CA GLN A 40 -34.50 -2.82 26.85
C GLN A 40 -35.28 -3.60 25.79
N VAL A 41 -34.59 -4.08 24.76
CA VAL A 41 -35.14 -4.88 23.66
C VAL A 41 -34.35 -6.18 23.58
N ASN A 42 -35.03 -7.33 23.69
CA ASN A 42 -34.42 -8.67 23.69
C ASN A 42 -33.25 -8.83 24.68
N GLY A 43 -33.36 -8.22 25.86
CA GLY A 43 -32.34 -8.29 26.91
C GLY A 43 -31.19 -7.27 26.79
N ALA A 44 -31.06 -6.57 25.65
CA ALA A 44 -30.06 -5.53 25.43
C ALA A 44 -30.66 -4.11 25.56
N TRP A 45 -29.88 -3.16 26.09
CA TRP A 45 -30.30 -1.76 26.14
C TRP A 45 -30.10 -1.07 24.79
N LYS A 46 -31.11 -0.32 24.34
CA LYS A 46 -31.10 0.45 23.10
C LYS A 46 -31.73 1.82 23.31
N CYS A 47 -31.42 2.78 22.46
CA CYS A 47 -32.21 4.00 22.35
C CYS A 47 -33.32 3.77 21.31
N VAL A 48 -34.59 4.06 21.65
CA VAL A 48 -35.75 3.79 20.79
C VAL A 48 -35.65 4.61 19.49
N MET A 49 -35.95 3.96 18.36
CA MET A 49 -35.61 4.34 16.96
C MET A 49 -34.27 3.81 16.41
N VAL A 50 -33.90 2.61 16.86
CA VAL A 50 -32.98 1.63 16.21
C VAL A 50 -31.47 1.92 16.27
N SER A 51 -31.02 2.95 16.98
CA SER A 51 -29.58 3.10 17.25
C SER A 51 -29.17 2.19 18.40
N ASP A 52 -28.31 1.22 18.10
CA ASP A 52 -27.55 0.49 19.12
C ASP A 52 -26.66 1.48 19.89
N ILE A 53 -26.47 1.23 21.18
CA ILE A 53 -25.69 2.13 22.05
C ILE A 53 -24.21 2.14 21.66
N CYS A 54 -23.69 0.97 21.29
CA CYS A 54 -22.35 0.78 20.77
C CYS A 54 -22.42 0.15 19.36
N SER A 55 -21.41 0.42 18.55
CA SER A 55 -21.22 -0.17 17.22
C SER A 55 -20.80 -1.65 17.31
N PRO A 56 -20.94 -2.46 16.25
CA PRO A 56 -20.54 -3.88 16.26
C PRO A 56 -19.05 -4.15 16.56
N SER A 57 -18.19 -3.16 16.31
CA SER A 57 -16.74 -3.17 16.59
C SER A 57 -16.38 -2.77 18.03
N GLU A 58 -17.37 -2.31 18.79
CA GLU A 58 -17.20 -1.79 20.15
C GLU A 58 -17.72 -2.81 21.17
N ASP A 59 -17.22 -2.70 22.41
CA ASP A 59 -17.61 -3.57 23.51
C ASP A 59 -18.56 -2.82 24.45
N PHE A 60 -19.78 -3.33 24.62
CA PHE A 60 -20.80 -2.69 25.45
C PHE A 60 -20.39 -2.62 26.92
N ASP A 61 -19.59 -3.57 27.40
CA ASP A 61 -19.11 -3.59 28.79
C ASP A 61 -18.13 -2.45 29.10
N THR A 62 -17.74 -1.69 28.08
CA THR A 62 -16.83 -0.53 28.18
C THR A 62 -17.55 0.81 28.00
N PHE A 63 -18.88 0.84 28.07
CA PHE A 63 -19.64 2.08 27.98
C PHE A 63 -19.31 3.04 29.14
N HIS A 64 -18.80 4.23 28.80
CA HIS A 64 -18.40 5.27 29.76
C HIS A 64 -18.51 6.66 29.14
N ARG A 65 -18.31 7.69 29.96
CA ARG A 65 -18.17 9.06 29.47
C ARG A 65 -16.69 9.34 29.30
N ASP A 66 -16.24 9.42 28.06
CA ASP A 66 -14.84 9.63 27.72
C ASP A 66 -14.36 10.97 28.30
N ARG A 67 -13.25 10.95 29.04
CA ARG A 67 -12.72 12.11 29.76
C ARG A 67 -12.24 13.22 28.83
N ASP A 68 -11.63 12.86 27.71
CA ASP A 68 -10.95 13.80 26.83
C ASP A 68 -11.97 14.53 25.93
N THR A 69 -13.07 13.86 25.59
CA THR A 69 -14.14 14.39 24.73
C THR A 69 -15.41 14.78 25.50
N GLY A 70 -15.59 14.28 26.72
CA GLY A 70 -16.78 14.48 27.54
C GLY A 70 -18.04 13.76 27.03
N LYS A 71 -17.91 12.88 26.02
CA LYS A 71 -19.03 12.20 25.35
C LYS A 71 -19.19 10.77 25.85
N TRP A 72 -20.44 10.32 25.92
CA TRP A 72 -20.76 8.92 26.17
C TRP A 72 -20.43 8.05 24.96
N GLY A 73 -19.74 6.94 25.17
CA GLY A 73 -19.34 6.02 24.13
C GLY A 73 -18.80 4.70 24.67
N CYS A 74 -18.47 3.79 23.77
CA CYS A 74 -17.95 2.47 24.07
C CYS A 74 -16.54 2.35 23.48
N CYS A 75 -15.67 1.59 24.13
CA CYS A 75 -14.35 1.31 23.60
C CYS A 75 -14.39 0.24 22.51
N LEU A 76 -13.40 0.26 21.63
CA LEU A 76 -13.17 -0.82 20.68
C LEU A 76 -12.87 -2.13 21.41
N LYS A 77 -13.26 -3.26 20.83
CA LYS A 77 -12.98 -4.58 21.40
C LYS A 77 -11.48 -4.76 21.66
N GLY A 78 -11.14 -5.25 22.86
CA GLY A 78 -9.76 -5.42 23.32
C GLY A 78 -9.19 -4.24 24.12
N TYR A 79 -9.90 -3.11 24.17
CA TYR A 79 -9.59 -1.99 25.07
C TYR A 79 -10.37 -2.12 26.38
N ARG A 80 -9.87 -1.50 27.44
CA ARG A 80 -10.59 -1.36 28.73
C ARG A 80 -10.73 0.11 29.09
N VAL A 81 -11.71 0.42 29.93
CA VAL A 81 -11.85 1.76 30.50
C VAL A 81 -10.88 1.89 31.68
N GLU A 82 -9.98 2.85 31.63
CA GLU A 82 -9.09 3.21 32.74
C GLU A 82 -9.05 4.74 32.87
N ASN A 83 -9.40 5.26 34.04
CA ASN A 83 -9.56 6.70 34.29
C ASN A 83 -10.48 7.41 33.28
N ASP A 84 -11.63 6.80 32.98
CA ASP A 84 -12.64 7.30 32.05
C ASP A 84 -12.13 7.50 30.61
N ALA A 85 -11.14 6.70 30.19
CA ALA A 85 -10.65 6.67 28.80
C ALA A 85 -10.41 5.23 28.32
N CYS A 86 -10.52 5.00 27.02
CA CYS A 86 -10.19 3.72 26.40
C CYS A 86 -8.68 3.50 26.34
N VAL A 87 -8.18 2.57 27.13
CA VAL A 87 -6.77 2.17 27.10
C VAL A 87 -6.62 0.75 26.59
N LEU A 88 -5.60 0.54 25.76
CA LEU A 88 -5.20 -0.81 25.39
C LEU A 88 -4.49 -1.41 26.61
N PRO A 89 -4.99 -2.51 27.21
CA PRO A 89 -4.37 -3.10 28.37
C PRO A 89 -2.94 -3.54 28.02
N SER A 90 -1.94 -2.93 28.67
CA SER A 90 -0.56 -3.39 28.54
C SER A 90 -0.46 -4.83 29.08
N PRO A 91 0.25 -5.73 28.39
CA PRO A 91 0.41 -7.10 28.85
C PRO A 91 1.14 -7.08 30.21
N LYS A 92 0.46 -7.49 31.27
CA LYS A 92 1.07 -7.74 32.57
C LYS A 92 1.88 -9.03 32.48
N CYS A 93 3.16 -8.93 32.15
CA CYS A 93 4.10 -10.03 32.42
C CYS A 93 4.41 -10.10 33.93
N PRO A 94 4.33 -11.28 34.57
CA PRO A 94 4.94 -11.52 35.89
C PRO A 94 6.47 -11.41 35.78
N PRO A 95 7.23 -11.36 36.89
CA PRO A 95 8.64 -10.98 36.87
C PRO A 95 9.48 -12.06 36.20
N CYS A 96 9.73 -11.88 34.90
CA CYS A 96 10.76 -12.63 34.20
C CYS A 96 12.12 -12.00 34.50
N THR A 97 13.01 -12.87 34.96
CA THR A 97 14.46 -12.75 35.10
C THR A 97 15.13 -11.99 33.94
N PRO A 98 16.33 -11.41 34.15
CA PRO A 98 16.95 -10.53 33.17
C PRO A 98 17.16 -11.23 31.83
N VAL A 99 16.59 -10.63 30.78
CA VAL A 99 16.77 -11.04 29.38
C VAL A 99 18.25 -10.90 29.02
N PRO A 100 18.90 -11.93 28.44
CA PRO A 100 20.24 -11.78 27.90
C PRO A 100 20.21 -10.74 26.78
N THR A 101 20.92 -9.63 26.95
CA THR A 101 21.15 -8.65 25.90
C THR A 101 22.00 -9.30 24.81
N GLY A 102 21.34 -9.89 23.81
CA GLY A 102 21.94 -10.55 22.65
C GLY A 102 22.65 -9.59 21.70
N LEU A 103 23.65 -8.86 22.20
CA LEU A 103 24.63 -8.15 21.38
C LEU A 103 25.88 -9.02 21.33
N CYS A 104 25.97 -9.85 20.29
CA CYS A 104 27.24 -10.49 19.96
C CYS A 104 28.16 -9.42 19.39
N LYS A 105 29.23 -9.07 20.13
CA LYS A 105 30.29 -8.23 19.58
C LYS A 105 30.98 -9.03 18.48
N SER A 106 31.01 -8.46 17.28
CA SER A 106 31.21 -9.12 15.97
C SER A 106 32.43 -10.07 15.88
N SER A 107 33.52 -9.86 16.62
CA SER A 107 34.66 -10.79 16.61
C SER A 107 34.40 -12.12 17.33
N VAL A 108 33.52 -12.15 18.34
CA VAL A 108 33.28 -13.34 19.18
C VAL A 108 32.37 -14.36 18.48
N CYS A 109 31.39 -13.88 17.71
CA CYS A 109 30.48 -14.77 16.98
C CYS A 109 31.18 -15.44 15.79
N SER A 110 32.03 -14.71 15.06
CA SER A 110 32.84 -15.27 13.97
C SER A 110 33.86 -16.29 14.48
N GLU A 111 34.55 -16.03 15.61
CA GLU A 111 35.48 -16.98 16.23
C GLU A 111 34.75 -18.22 16.79
N ALA A 112 33.55 -18.06 17.34
CA ALA A 112 32.74 -19.19 17.83
C ALA A 112 32.24 -20.08 16.68
N MET A 113 31.96 -19.50 15.51
CA MET A 113 31.56 -20.23 14.30
C MET A 113 32.70 -21.04 13.66
N GLN A 114 33.91 -20.49 13.67
CA GLN A 114 35.11 -21.21 13.22
C GLN A 114 35.61 -22.23 14.25
N SER A 115 34.96 -22.32 15.42
CA SER A 115 35.34 -23.29 16.43
C SER A 115 34.91 -24.71 16.00
N PHE A 116 35.85 -25.64 16.08
CA PHE A 116 35.68 -27.09 15.86
C PHE A 116 34.53 -27.72 16.70
N LYS A 117 33.97 -26.95 17.64
CA LYS A 117 32.95 -27.34 18.60
C LYS A 117 31.54 -27.30 18.02
N LEU A 118 31.21 -26.32 17.16
CA LEU A 118 29.87 -26.20 16.56
C LEU A 118 29.65 -27.25 15.46
N GLU A 119 30.65 -27.44 14.60
CA GLU A 119 30.64 -28.49 13.58
C GLU A 119 30.45 -29.87 14.22
N ARG A 120 31.18 -30.16 15.31
CA ARG A 120 31.07 -31.43 16.04
C ARG A 120 29.68 -31.64 16.65
N LEU A 121 29.05 -30.59 17.16
CA LEU A 121 27.69 -30.65 17.71
C LEU A 121 26.66 -30.94 16.61
N LEU A 122 26.79 -30.30 15.44
CA LEU A 122 25.92 -30.59 14.30
C LEU A 122 26.10 -32.02 13.80
N ARG A 123 27.35 -32.49 13.67
CA ARG A 123 27.62 -33.89 13.31
C ARG A 123 27.02 -34.87 14.30
N GLN A 124 27.17 -34.63 15.61
CA GLN A 124 26.58 -35.50 16.65
C GLN A 124 25.05 -35.49 16.61
N ALA A 125 24.42 -34.32 16.42
CA ALA A 125 22.97 -34.20 16.40
C ALA A 125 22.34 -34.91 15.19
N PHE A 126 23.06 -34.96 14.06
CA PHE A 126 22.54 -35.53 12.81
C PHE A 126 23.16 -36.88 12.43
N ALA A 127 24.11 -37.42 13.17
CA ALA A 127 24.74 -38.71 12.88
C ALA A 127 23.72 -39.86 12.75
N GLU A 128 22.69 -39.87 13.61
CA GLU A 128 21.63 -40.89 13.57
C GLU A 128 20.72 -40.77 12.33
N CYS A 129 20.68 -39.60 11.70
CA CYS A 129 19.90 -39.35 10.48
C CYS A 129 20.65 -39.75 9.20
N PHE A 130 21.96 -40.00 9.28
CA PHE A 130 22.81 -40.43 8.17
C PHE A 130 23.58 -41.71 8.50
N PRO A 131 22.89 -42.81 8.87
CA PRO A 131 23.56 -44.05 9.24
C PRO A 131 24.31 -44.60 8.02
N HIS A 132 25.64 -44.59 8.10
CA HIS A 132 26.58 -45.08 7.07
C HIS A 132 26.79 -44.17 5.84
N ASP A 133 26.33 -42.91 5.86
CA ASP A 133 26.56 -41.95 4.77
C ASP A 133 27.28 -40.68 5.26
N GLU A 134 28.55 -40.86 5.65
CA GLU A 134 29.37 -39.77 6.18
C GLU A 134 29.61 -38.64 5.16
N VAL A 135 29.55 -38.95 3.86
CA VAL A 135 29.79 -37.96 2.79
C VAL A 135 28.62 -36.99 2.68
N HIS A 136 27.38 -37.47 2.79
CA HIS A 136 26.21 -36.59 2.80
C HIS A 136 26.07 -35.84 4.12
N LEU A 137 26.41 -36.47 5.26
CA LEU A 137 26.48 -35.77 6.54
C LEU A 137 27.51 -34.63 6.51
N ASP A 138 28.70 -34.86 5.93
CA ASP A 138 29.74 -33.86 5.75
C ASP A 138 29.27 -32.68 4.88
N SER A 139 28.62 -32.99 3.76
CA SER A 139 28.08 -31.98 2.85
C SER A 139 26.95 -31.18 3.50
N PHE A 140 26.07 -31.83 4.26
CA PHE A 140 24.96 -31.20 4.98
C PHE A 140 25.48 -30.24 6.06
N VAL A 141 26.41 -30.69 6.89
CA VAL A 141 26.99 -29.85 7.96
C VAL A 141 27.74 -28.66 7.35
N ARG A 142 28.51 -28.86 6.28
CA ARG A 142 29.23 -27.78 5.59
C ARG A 142 28.28 -26.76 4.97
N TYR A 143 27.20 -27.21 4.33
CA TYR A 143 26.18 -26.33 3.76
C TYR A 143 25.56 -25.41 4.82
N HIS A 144 25.18 -25.97 5.98
CA HIS A 144 24.55 -25.20 7.04
C HIS A 144 25.50 -24.25 7.75
N LEU A 145 26.77 -24.63 7.96
CA LEU A 145 27.77 -23.71 8.49
C LEU A 145 28.03 -22.54 7.54
N ASN A 146 28.17 -22.81 6.23
CA ASN A 146 28.35 -21.76 5.22
C ASN A 146 27.12 -20.85 5.10
N SER A 147 25.92 -21.40 5.20
CA SER A 147 24.66 -20.64 5.16
C SER A 147 24.53 -19.72 6.38
N LEU A 148 24.91 -20.21 7.57
CA LEU A 148 24.92 -19.42 8.79
C LEU A 148 25.99 -18.31 8.73
N GLU A 149 27.17 -18.61 8.20
CA GLU A 149 28.25 -17.63 7.99
C GLU A 149 27.81 -16.52 7.02
N MET A 150 27.22 -16.88 5.88
CA MET A 150 26.65 -15.91 4.92
C MET A 150 25.57 -15.04 5.55
N SER A 151 24.70 -15.62 6.38
CA SER A 151 23.62 -14.90 7.06
C SER A 151 24.15 -13.89 8.08
N ILE A 152 25.19 -14.26 8.85
CA ILE A 152 25.84 -13.35 9.79
C ILE A 152 26.59 -12.25 9.04
N ASN A 153 27.34 -12.57 7.98
CA ASN A 153 28.02 -11.58 7.16
C ASN A 153 27.03 -10.57 6.52
N LEU A 154 25.86 -11.03 6.09
CA LEU A 154 24.79 -10.16 5.59
C LEU A 154 24.25 -9.26 6.70
N PHE A 155 24.00 -9.79 7.90
CA PHE A 155 23.55 -9.00 9.05
C PHE A 155 24.61 -7.97 9.49
N GLU A 156 25.89 -8.33 9.51
CA GLU A 156 26.98 -7.42 9.83
C GLU A 156 27.10 -6.31 8.78
N LYS A 157 26.95 -6.63 7.49
CA LYS A 157 26.95 -5.64 6.42
C LYS A 157 25.76 -4.67 6.52
N ILE A 158 24.56 -5.18 6.76
CA ILE A 158 23.37 -4.36 7.03
C ILE A 158 23.61 -3.43 8.23
N HIS A 159 24.22 -3.94 9.30
CA HIS A 159 24.50 -3.13 10.49
C HIS A 159 25.60 -2.09 10.26
N GLN A 160 26.65 -2.42 9.49
CA GLN A 160 27.70 -1.49 9.10
C GLN A 160 27.16 -0.38 8.18
N ASP A 161 26.30 -0.73 7.23
CA ASP A 161 25.62 0.22 6.35
C ASP A 161 24.68 1.14 7.17
N GLU A 162 23.96 0.62 8.16
CA GLU A 162 23.15 1.42 9.09
C GLU A 162 24.00 2.37 9.97
N GLN A 163 25.20 1.95 10.38
CA GLN A 163 26.14 2.78 11.16
C GLN A 163 26.79 3.88 10.31
N LEU A 164 27.10 3.59 9.04
CA LEU A 164 27.57 4.57 8.04
C LEU A 164 26.49 5.63 7.78
N VAL A 165 25.24 5.20 7.55
CA VAL A 165 24.07 6.09 7.39
C VAL A 165 23.82 6.95 8.63
N ARG A 166 24.09 6.43 9.84
CA ARG A 166 23.96 7.20 11.10
C ARG A 166 25.07 8.24 11.30
N ARG A 167 26.31 7.97 10.86
CA ARG A 167 27.41 8.95 10.92
C ARG A 167 27.24 10.08 9.92
N GLU A 168 26.72 9.80 8.72
CA GLU A 168 26.40 10.83 7.71
C GLU A 168 25.21 11.72 8.14
N ARG A 169 24.28 11.19 8.95
CA ARG A 169 23.15 11.96 9.51
C ARG A 169 23.52 12.98 10.60
N GLN A 170 24.71 12.91 11.21
CA GLN A 170 25.08 13.82 12.32
C GLN A 170 25.75 15.13 11.87
N SER A 171 26.10 15.29 10.60
CA SER A 171 26.80 16.47 10.08
C SER A 171 26.03 17.28 9.03
N GLN A 172 24.73 17.03 8.83
CA GLN A 172 23.88 17.84 7.94
C GLN A 172 22.94 18.78 8.71
N PRO A 173 22.72 20.02 8.22
CA PRO A 173 21.80 20.96 8.84
C PRO A 173 20.36 20.47 8.80
N SER A 174 19.58 20.91 9.78
CA SER A 174 18.14 20.72 9.99
C SER A 174 17.32 20.32 8.74
N SER A 175 16.58 19.23 8.90
CA SER A 175 15.67 18.61 7.94
C SER A 175 14.82 19.59 7.12
N PRO A 176 14.67 19.39 5.80
CA PRO A 176 13.47 19.84 5.10
C PRO A 176 12.27 19.05 5.65
N GLY A 177 11.15 19.73 5.82
CA GLY A 177 9.92 19.19 6.41
C GLY A 177 9.34 18.01 5.62
N ARG A 178 8.33 17.37 6.22
CA ARG A 178 7.54 16.25 5.66
C ARG A 178 7.23 16.47 4.17
N ASP A 179 8.00 15.83 3.30
CA ASP A 179 7.71 15.79 1.87
C ASP A 179 6.45 14.93 1.64
N GLY A 180 5.29 15.53 1.37
CA GLY A 180 4.61 15.40 0.07
C GLY A 180 3.90 14.12 -0.42
N TRP A 181 3.38 13.17 0.39
CA TRP A 181 2.69 11.95 -0.13
C TRP A 181 1.18 11.85 0.14
N ASP A 182 0.60 12.74 0.93
CA ASP A 182 -0.83 12.73 1.30
C ASP A 182 -1.48 14.05 0.87
N CYS A 183 -1.81 14.19 -0.42
CA CYS A 183 -2.30 15.46 -0.98
C CYS A 183 -3.77 15.41 -1.42
N SER A 184 -4.65 14.74 -0.68
CA SER A 184 -6.09 14.84 -0.96
C SER A 184 -6.89 15.43 0.19
N LEU A 185 -7.79 16.36 -0.16
CA LEU A 185 -8.86 16.88 0.71
C LEU A 185 -9.77 15.76 1.26
N ASP A 186 -9.85 14.63 0.57
CA ASP A 186 -10.69 13.47 0.90
C ASP A 186 -9.93 12.26 1.48
N ARG A 187 -8.62 12.41 1.81
CA ARG A 187 -7.72 11.33 2.27
C ARG A 187 -7.45 10.19 1.27
N SER A 188 -7.79 10.35 -0.01
CA SER A 188 -7.28 9.45 -1.06
C SER A 188 -5.79 9.70 -1.32
N PRO A 189 -4.99 8.65 -1.59
CA PRO A 189 -3.57 8.81 -1.90
C PRO A 189 -3.38 9.64 -3.18
N CYS A 190 -2.33 10.48 -3.27
CA CYS A 190 -1.93 11.01 -4.57
C CYS A 190 -1.58 9.85 -5.52
N LYS A 191 -1.83 10.07 -6.80
CA LYS A 191 -1.64 9.09 -7.87
C LYS A 191 -0.73 9.70 -8.93
N TRP A 192 0.13 8.88 -9.54
CA TRP A 192 1.07 9.36 -10.55
C TRP A 192 0.43 9.47 -11.95
N LEU A 193 -0.34 8.48 -12.42
CA LEU A 193 -0.93 8.54 -13.76
C LEU A 193 -2.03 7.49 -13.90
N SER A 194 -3.14 7.84 -14.56
CA SER A 194 -4.13 6.84 -15.01
C SER A 194 -3.57 6.02 -16.18
N LEU A 195 -3.57 4.69 -16.04
CA LEU A 195 -3.08 3.79 -17.09
C LEU A 195 -4.14 3.43 -18.14
N GLU A 196 -5.34 4.01 -18.04
CA GLU A 196 -6.41 3.83 -19.01
C GLU A 196 -6.41 4.96 -20.04
N ASN A 197 -6.67 4.59 -21.30
CA ASN A 197 -6.67 5.55 -22.40
C ASN A 197 -7.78 6.60 -22.19
N ASN A 198 -7.40 7.89 -22.22
CA ASN A 198 -8.27 9.03 -21.92
C ASN A 198 -9.00 8.91 -20.56
N SER A 199 -8.44 8.18 -19.59
CA SER A 199 -9.03 7.96 -18.27
C SER A 199 -10.47 7.41 -18.30
N HIS A 200 -10.82 6.65 -19.34
CA HIS A 200 -12.12 5.96 -19.40
C HIS A 200 -12.13 4.80 -18.39
N PRO A 201 -13.07 4.78 -17.43
CA PRO A 201 -13.15 3.69 -16.47
C PRO A 201 -13.44 2.35 -17.15
N LYS A 202 -12.78 1.29 -16.67
CA LYS A 202 -13.02 -0.07 -17.13
C LYS A 202 -14.20 -0.66 -16.36
N ARG A 203 -15.15 -1.26 -17.07
CA ARG A 203 -16.30 -1.93 -16.46
C ARG A 203 -15.94 -3.35 -16.04
N LEU A 204 -16.12 -3.64 -14.76
CA LEU A 204 -16.14 -4.98 -14.21
C LEU A 204 -17.58 -5.50 -14.20
N ILE A 205 -17.76 -6.75 -14.58
CA ILE A 205 -19.07 -7.41 -14.55
C ILE A 205 -19.35 -7.95 -13.15
N SER A 206 -20.62 -8.23 -12.86
CA SER A 206 -20.97 -8.96 -11.65
C SER A 206 -20.36 -10.36 -11.71
N THR A 207 -19.73 -10.78 -10.62
CA THR A 207 -19.15 -12.11 -10.44
C THR A 207 -20.09 -13.05 -9.68
N GLY A 208 -21.21 -12.53 -9.16
CA GLY A 208 -22.09 -13.30 -8.27
C GLY A 208 -21.35 -13.73 -7.01
N HIS A 209 -21.23 -15.04 -6.78
CA HIS A 209 -20.48 -15.61 -5.64
C HIS A 209 -19.10 -16.15 -6.02
N GLU A 210 -18.70 -16.02 -7.29
CA GLU A 210 -17.40 -16.46 -7.78
C GLU A 210 -16.41 -15.29 -7.83
N LYS A 211 -15.13 -15.62 -7.96
CA LYS A 211 -14.05 -14.65 -8.14
C LYS A 211 -13.60 -14.69 -9.60
N MET A 212 -13.31 -13.53 -10.17
CA MET A 212 -12.79 -13.42 -11.54
C MET A 212 -11.42 -12.76 -11.54
N ILE A 213 -10.57 -13.12 -12.49
CA ILE A 213 -9.26 -12.47 -12.67
C ILE A 213 -9.49 -10.98 -12.98
N LEU A 214 -8.78 -10.11 -12.29
CA LEU A 214 -8.82 -8.68 -12.54
C LEU A 214 -8.18 -8.38 -13.91
N PRO A 215 -8.88 -7.70 -14.82
CA PRO A 215 -8.30 -7.35 -16.12
C PRO A 215 -7.14 -6.36 -15.98
N ASN A 216 -6.07 -6.58 -16.75
CA ASN A 216 -4.89 -5.71 -16.78
C ASN A 216 -5.24 -4.27 -17.24
N PRO A 217 -4.41 -3.26 -16.87
CA PRO A 217 -4.55 -1.91 -17.41
C PRO A 217 -4.41 -1.87 -18.94
N ASN A 218 -5.22 -1.06 -19.62
CA ASN A 218 -5.23 -0.85 -21.08
C ASN A 218 -5.58 -2.10 -21.92
N MET A 219 -4.72 -3.13 -21.96
CA MET A 219 -4.91 -4.35 -22.76
C MET A 219 -4.52 -5.60 -21.95
N GLN A 220 -5.29 -6.68 -22.09
CA GLN A 220 -4.96 -7.95 -21.48
C GLN A 220 -3.74 -8.58 -22.16
N LEU A 221 -2.74 -8.92 -21.35
CA LEU A 221 -1.56 -9.65 -21.78
C LEU A 221 -1.43 -10.96 -21.00
N PRO A 222 -0.99 -12.04 -21.66
CA PRO A 222 -0.67 -13.28 -20.96
C PRO A 222 0.56 -13.07 -20.07
N HIS A 223 0.59 -13.74 -18.91
CA HIS A 223 1.71 -13.72 -17.96
C HIS A 223 2.12 -12.30 -17.51
N TYR A 224 1.14 -11.40 -17.41
CA TYR A 224 1.36 -10.02 -17.02
C TYR A 224 1.88 -9.93 -15.57
N VAL A 225 2.89 -9.08 -15.37
CA VAL A 225 3.46 -8.78 -14.07
C VAL A 225 3.42 -7.28 -13.87
N TYR A 226 2.84 -6.83 -12.75
CA TYR A 226 2.70 -5.42 -12.45
C TYR A 226 4.08 -4.72 -12.37
N PRO A 227 4.38 -3.73 -13.23
CA PRO A 227 5.73 -3.17 -13.39
C PRO A 227 6.18 -2.28 -12.21
N PHE A 228 5.21 -1.76 -11.46
CA PHE A 228 5.36 -0.87 -10.30
C PHE A 228 4.11 -0.98 -9.42
N ASP A 229 4.17 -0.43 -8.21
CA ASP A 229 3.03 -0.38 -7.30
C ASP A 229 1.89 0.38 -7.93
N MET A 230 0.68 -0.18 -7.88
CA MET A 230 -0.47 0.36 -8.59
C MET A 230 -1.71 0.40 -7.72
N TRP A 231 -2.45 1.50 -7.83
CA TRP A 231 -3.78 1.65 -7.28
C TRP A 231 -4.83 1.18 -8.27
N VAL A 232 -5.75 0.35 -7.80
CA VAL A 232 -7.03 0.10 -8.44
C VAL A 232 -8.08 0.90 -7.68
N THR A 233 -8.68 1.86 -8.35
CA THR A 233 -9.68 2.74 -7.75
C THR A 233 -11.05 2.35 -8.24
N ASN A 234 -11.98 2.02 -7.34
CA ASN A 234 -13.41 2.00 -7.64
C ASN A 234 -13.88 3.45 -7.83
N VAL A 235 -14.28 3.79 -9.05
CA VAL A 235 -14.71 5.15 -9.42
C VAL A 235 -16.21 5.28 -9.62
N GLY A 236 -16.96 4.20 -9.41
CA GLY A 236 -18.42 4.27 -9.39
C GLY A 236 -19.10 2.98 -9.79
N GLY A 237 -20.35 2.85 -9.33
CA GLY A 237 -21.17 1.67 -9.54
C GLY A 237 -20.71 0.52 -8.64
N GLY A 238 -21.59 0.07 -7.77
CA GLY A 238 -21.45 -1.22 -7.09
C GLY A 238 -20.28 -1.40 -6.13
N ASP A 239 -20.20 -2.62 -5.64
CA ASP A 239 -19.24 -3.13 -4.68
C ASP A 239 -17.99 -3.69 -5.38
N LEU A 240 -16.85 -3.62 -4.72
CA LEU A 240 -15.61 -4.22 -5.19
C LEU A 240 -14.83 -4.77 -4.01
N THR A 241 -14.49 -6.05 -4.08
CA THR A 241 -13.50 -6.68 -3.21
C THR A 241 -12.37 -7.21 -4.07
N LEU A 242 -11.13 -6.94 -3.68
CA LEU A 242 -9.95 -7.42 -4.37
C LEU A 242 -9.21 -8.45 -3.55
N TYR A 243 -8.62 -9.43 -4.23
CA TYR A 243 -7.83 -10.50 -3.66
C TYR A 243 -6.50 -10.59 -4.40
N ILE A 244 -5.41 -10.80 -3.65
CA ILE A 244 -4.11 -11.14 -4.21
C ILE A 244 -3.65 -12.43 -3.56
N ASN A 245 -3.28 -13.44 -4.35
CA ASN A 245 -2.91 -14.77 -3.84
C ASN A 245 -3.98 -15.36 -2.91
N GLY A 246 -5.26 -15.15 -3.26
CA GLY A 246 -6.42 -15.59 -2.47
C GLY A 246 -6.70 -14.81 -1.19
N LYS A 247 -5.85 -13.86 -0.80
CA LYS A 247 -6.04 -13.00 0.38
C LYS A 247 -6.75 -11.72 0.02
N GLU A 248 -7.76 -11.36 0.81
CA GLU A 248 -8.51 -10.11 0.62
C GLU A 248 -7.61 -8.90 0.88
N ILE A 249 -7.73 -7.90 0.02
CA ILE A 249 -7.00 -6.64 0.11
C ILE A 249 -7.91 -5.60 0.74
N ILE A 250 -7.44 -5.03 1.84
CA ILE A 250 -8.13 -3.95 2.53
C ILE A 250 -7.92 -2.66 1.71
N PRO A 251 -9.00 -1.98 1.30
CA PRO A 251 -8.86 -0.71 0.60
C PRO A 251 -8.31 0.38 1.53
N HIS A 252 -7.53 1.28 0.96
CA HIS A 252 -6.94 2.43 1.62
C HIS A 252 -7.90 3.62 1.69
N GLY A 253 -7.66 4.49 2.67
CA GLY A 253 -8.28 5.81 2.77
C GLY A 253 -9.81 5.75 2.79
N SER A 254 -10.43 6.33 1.77
CA SER A 254 -11.88 6.40 1.58
C SER A 254 -12.56 5.06 1.26
N GLY A 255 -11.81 3.96 1.22
CA GLY A 255 -12.34 2.61 1.01
C GLY A 255 -12.54 2.24 -0.45
N VAL A 256 -12.03 3.03 -1.39
CA VAL A 256 -12.18 2.79 -2.83
C VAL A 256 -10.87 2.48 -3.55
N ASP A 257 -9.73 2.62 -2.87
CA ASP A 257 -8.40 2.48 -3.44
C ASP A 257 -7.71 1.21 -2.94
N PHE A 258 -7.38 0.29 -3.85
CA PHE A 258 -6.74 -0.98 -3.52
C PHE A 258 -5.32 -1.00 -4.08
N LEU A 259 -4.34 -1.34 -3.25
CA LEU A 259 -2.94 -1.40 -3.66
C LEU A 259 -2.60 -2.79 -4.21
N ILE A 260 -2.08 -2.83 -5.43
CA ILE A 260 -1.41 -3.99 -6.01
C ILE A 260 0.10 -3.73 -5.97
N PRO A 261 0.88 -4.51 -5.20
CA PRO A 261 2.33 -4.36 -5.17
C PRO A 261 2.98 -4.69 -6.53
N ALA A 262 4.07 -3.99 -6.84
CA ALA A 262 4.93 -4.28 -7.98
C ALA A 262 5.41 -5.75 -7.95
N GLY A 263 5.49 -6.39 -9.11
CA GLY A 263 5.94 -7.78 -9.23
C GLY A 263 4.84 -8.82 -9.01
N THR A 264 3.63 -8.39 -8.63
CA THR A 264 2.47 -9.27 -8.55
C THR A 264 2.14 -9.82 -9.95
N ILE A 265 1.81 -11.11 -10.05
CA ILE A 265 1.36 -11.75 -11.30
C ILE A 265 -0.14 -11.50 -11.44
N ALA A 266 -0.59 -11.13 -12.64
CA ALA A 266 -1.99 -10.77 -12.90
C ALA A 266 -2.97 -11.89 -12.59
N ASP A 267 -2.58 -13.13 -12.90
CA ASP A 267 -3.38 -14.33 -12.67
C ASP A 267 -3.62 -14.61 -11.17
N ASP A 268 -2.85 -13.98 -10.29
CA ASP A 268 -3.01 -14.04 -8.84
C ASP A 268 -3.89 -12.91 -8.28
N VAL A 269 -4.34 -11.98 -9.13
CA VAL A 269 -5.20 -10.85 -8.74
C VAL A 269 -6.63 -11.12 -9.17
N TRP A 270 -7.51 -11.24 -8.19
CA TRP A 270 -8.92 -11.58 -8.40
C TRP A 270 -9.81 -10.49 -7.83
N TYR A 271 -10.97 -10.31 -8.43
CA TYR A 271 -12.01 -9.43 -7.90
C TYR A 271 -13.32 -10.19 -7.68
N GLU A 272 -14.10 -9.68 -6.75
CA GLU A 272 -15.49 -10.05 -6.51
C GLU A 272 -16.34 -8.77 -6.54
N SER A 273 -17.49 -8.85 -7.19
CA SER A 273 -18.47 -7.75 -7.26
C SER A 273 -19.86 -8.32 -7.47
N GLN A 274 -20.79 -8.06 -6.55
CA GLN A 274 -22.17 -8.51 -6.65
C GLN A 274 -22.92 -7.77 -7.76
N SER A 275 -22.67 -6.47 -7.92
CA SER A 275 -23.42 -5.60 -8.83
C SER A 275 -22.66 -5.21 -10.10
N GLY A 276 -21.37 -5.55 -10.17
CA GLY A 276 -20.43 -4.99 -11.14
C GLY A 276 -20.03 -3.57 -10.76
N THR A 277 -18.89 -3.12 -11.26
CA THR A 277 -18.31 -1.81 -10.88
C THR A 277 -17.50 -1.19 -12.01
N MET A 278 -17.12 0.09 -11.85
CA MET A 278 -16.20 0.79 -12.74
C MET A 278 -14.90 1.07 -12.00
N ILE A 279 -13.78 0.69 -12.61
CA ILE A 279 -12.45 0.88 -12.03
C ILE A 279 -11.54 1.73 -12.91
N LEU A 280 -10.55 2.35 -12.29
CA LEU A 280 -9.39 2.92 -12.95
C LEU A 280 -8.10 2.41 -12.31
N PHE A 281 -7.09 2.19 -13.15
CA PHE A 281 -5.74 1.85 -12.73
C PHE A 281 -4.89 3.12 -12.66
N TYR A 282 -4.13 3.28 -11.58
CA TYR A 282 -3.20 4.39 -11.41
C TYR A 282 -1.85 3.94 -10.86
N GLY A 283 -0.76 4.45 -11.41
CA GLY A 283 0.55 4.27 -10.79
C GLY A 283 0.59 4.87 -9.37
N SER A 284 1.11 4.11 -8.41
CA SER A 284 1.40 4.63 -7.07
C SER A 284 2.59 5.59 -7.14
N CYS A 285 2.54 6.61 -6.29
CA CYS A 285 3.61 7.58 -6.20
C CYS A 285 4.86 6.96 -5.57
N SER A 286 6.02 7.29 -6.14
CA SER A 286 7.33 6.90 -5.61
C SER A 286 8.39 7.91 -6.08
N PRO A 287 9.66 7.79 -5.64
CA PRO A 287 10.73 8.64 -6.18
C PRO A 287 10.91 8.46 -7.70
N ASN A 288 10.56 7.28 -8.24
CA ASN A 288 10.59 7.01 -9.69
C ASN A 288 9.29 7.40 -10.40
N ASN A 289 8.21 7.61 -9.64
CA ASN A 289 6.86 7.91 -10.12
C ASN A 289 6.31 9.13 -9.36
N PRO A 290 6.84 10.34 -9.56
CA PRO A 290 6.38 11.53 -8.83
C PRO A 290 4.89 11.81 -9.10
N CYS A 291 4.13 12.10 -8.04
CA CYS A 291 2.69 12.35 -8.15
C CYS A 291 2.35 13.52 -9.07
N VAL A 292 1.30 13.36 -9.87
CA VAL A 292 0.75 14.44 -10.71
C VAL A 292 -0.52 15.01 -10.10
N GLY A 293 -0.84 16.25 -10.47
CA GLY A 293 -2.10 16.88 -10.16
C GLY A 293 -3.28 16.23 -10.90
N ARG A 294 -4.51 16.56 -10.47
CA ARG A 294 -5.74 15.98 -11.01
C ARG A 294 -6.07 16.39 -12.45
N GLU A 295 -5.41 17.42 -12.97
CA GLU A 295 -5.65 17.95 -14.31
C GLU A 295 -5.01 17.01 -15.36
N VAL A 296 -5.85 16.39 -16.20
CA VAL A 296 -5.37 15.46 -17.23
C VAL A 296 -4.87 16.24 -18.42
N VAL A 297 -3.55 16.19 -18.66
CA VAL A 297 -2.91 16.77 -19.85
C VAL A 297 -2.83 15.70 -20.97
N PRO A 298 -3.10 16.06 -22.23
CA PRO A 298 -2.98 15.13 -23.35
C PRO A 298 -1.52 14.71 -23.59
N TRP A 299 -1.34 13.50 -24.12
CA TRP A 299 -0.06 13.04 -24.62
C TRP A 299 0.34 13.81 -25.88
N THR A 300 1.61 14.18 -25.95
CA THR A 300 2.22 14.90 -27.07
C THR A 300 3.32 14.04 -27.68
N ARG A 301 3.35 13.97 -29.01
CA ARG A 301 4.44 13.33 -29.73
C ARG A 301 5.63 14.27 -29.80
N GLY A 302 6.75 13.84 -29.26
CA GLY A 302 8.06 14.47 -29.45
C GLY A 302 8.85 13.75 -30.53
N VAL A 303 9.68 14.51 -31.23
CA VAL A 303 10.59 14.00 -32.26
C VAL A 303 11.95 14.65 -32.10
N SER A 304 13.00 13.86 -32.31
CA SER A 304 14.37 14.33 -32.43
C SER A 304 14.84 14.04 -33.84
N ASN A 305 15.24 15.09 -34.56
CA ASN A 305 15.83 14.98 -35.88
C ASN A 305 17.33 15.28 -35.77
N LYS A 306 18.09 14.26 -35.37
CA LYS A 306 19.53 14.37 -35.14
C LYS A 306 20.26 14.81 -36.39
N ARG A 307 19.81 14.35 -37.56
CA ARG A 307 20.39 14.71 -38.86
C ARG A 307 20.25 16.21 -39.19
N SER A 308 19.21 16.84 -38.65
CA SER A 308 18.95 18.27 -38.80
C SER A 308 19.43 19.10 -37.61
N GLY A 309 20.13 18.49 -36.65
CA GLY A 309 20.58 19.15 -35.42
C GLY A 309 19.45 19.48 -34.43
N GLN A 310 18.23 19.03 -34.69
CA GLN A 310 17.09 19.21 -33.80
C GLN A 310 17.14 18.12 -32.73
N GLN A 311 17.64 18.47 -31.56
CA GLN A 311 17.60 17.60 -30.39
C GLN A 311 16.15 17.50 -29.89
N GLY A 312 15.80 16.40 -29.20
CA GLY A 312 14.50 16.24 -28.56
C GLY A 312 14.35 17.26 -27.42
N GLU A 313 14.03 18.50 -27.76
CA GLU A 313 13.92 19.61 -26.82
C GLU A 313 12.45 19.95 -26.59
N ILE A 314 12.11 20.23 -25.33
CA ILE A 314 10.79 20.70 -24.92
C ILE A 314 10.98 22.03 -24.20
N ASP A 315 10.38 23.09 -24.73
CA ASP A 315 10.32 24.39 -24.08
C ASP A 315 9.27 24.37 -22.96
N VAL A 316 9.73 24.55 -21.74
CA VAL A 316 8.89 24.61 -20.54
C VAL A 316 8.95 25.98 -19.85
N SER A 317 9.57 26.97 -20.49
CA SER A 317 9.73 28.33 -19.95
C SER A 317 8.42 29.06 -19.68
N GLN A 318 7.33 28.63 -20.34
CA GLN A 318 5.98 29.15 -20.12
C GLN A 318 5.36 28.72 -18.78
N TYR A 319 5.87 27.67 -18.14
CA TYR A 319 5.33 27.16 -16.89
C TYR A 319 6.00 27.84 -15.69
N ASN A 320 5.19 28.29 -14.74
CA ASN A 320 5.63 28.94 -13.50
C ASN A 320 5.44 28.06 -12.25
N THR A 321 5.23 26.76 -12.43
CA THR A 321 5.01 25.76 -11.37
C THR A 321 5.99 24.60 -11.52
N ASP A 322 6.13 23.78 -10.48
CA ASP A 322 6.80 22.48 -10.61
C ASP A 322 5.97 21.57 -11.53
N LEU A 323 6.67 20.85 -12.42
CA LEU A 323 6.05 19.91 -13.35
C LEU A 323 6.52 18.49 -13.08
N VAL A 324 5.78 17.55 -13.65
CA VAL A 324 6.17 16.16 -13.81
C VAL A 324 6.20 15.86 -15.30
N LEU A 325 7.38 15.59 -15.84
CA LEU A 325 7.54 15.03 -17.17
C LEU A 325 7.33 13.52 -17.07
N THR A 326 6.31 12.99 -17.72
CA THR A 326 6.23 11.56 -18.00
C THR A 326 6.51 11.34 -19.48
N ILE A 327 7.42 10.42 -19.79
CA ILE A 327 7.85 10.07 -21.14
C ILE A 327 7.82 8.55 -21.32
N ALA A 328 7.37 8.10 -22.47
CA ALA A 328 7.35 6.70 -22.84
C ALA A 328 7.92 6.52 -24.25
N ILE A 329 8.74 5.49 -24.42
CA ILE A 329 9.26 5.12 -25.73
C ILE A 329 8.19 4.36 -26.50
N THR A 330 7.93 4.83 -27.72
CA THR A 330 7.00 4.23 -28.65
C THR A 330 7.73 3.98 -29.96
N GLU A 331 7.79 2.71 -30.39
CA GLU A 331 8.24 2.30 -31.73
C GLU A 331 9.73 2.55 -32.05
N PRO A 332 10.68 1.65 -31.68
CA PRO A 332 10.53 0.43 -30.88
C PRO A 332 10.76 0.68 -29.38
N THR A 333 10.09 -0.10 -28.52
CA THR A 333 10.12 0.03 -27.05
C THR A 333 11.49 -0.13 -26.37
N SER A 334 12.53 -0.47 -27.13
CA SER A 334 13.88 -0.76 -26.63
C SER A 334 14.84 0.42 -26.63
N GLU A 335 14.45 1.58 -27.16
CA GLU A 335 15.29 2.78 -27.07
C GLU A 335 15.29 3.29 -25.62
N GLN A 336 16.44 3.68 -25.08
CA GLN A 336 16.57 4.26 -23.76
C GLN A 336 16.98 5.72 -23.91
N TYR A 337 16.30 6.62 -23.20
CA TYR A 337 16.61 8.04 -23.25
C TYR A 337 17.10 8.56 -21.91
N THR A 338 18.08 9.43 -21.96
CA THR A 338 18.55 10.24 -20.83
C THR A 338 17.95 11.64 -20.94
N ILE A 339 17.46 12.13 -19.80
CA ILE A 339 16.70 13.37 -19.69
C ILE A 339 17.54 14.39 -18.95
N TYR A 340 17.55 15.62 -19.48
CA TYR A 340 18.26 16.76 -18.93
C TYR A 340 17.28 17.93 -18.73
N ALA A 341 17.40 18.63 -17.61
CA ALA A 341 16.72 19.89 -17.35
C ALA A 341 17.77 21.01 -17.30
N ASP A 342 17.66 22.00 -18.20
CA ASP A 342 18.64 23.08 -18.39
C ASP A 342 20.11 22.60 -18.46
N GLY A 343 20.32 21.44 -19.10
CA GLY A 343 21.64 20.82 -19.29
C GLY A 343 22.12 19.95 -18.13
N LYS A 344 21.40 19.88 -17.01
CA LYS A 344 21.68 18.94 -15.92
C LYS A 344 20.91 17.64 -16.11
N GLU A 345 21.60 16.52 -16.06
CA GLU A 345 20.97 15.19 -16.10
C GLU A 345 20.06 15.00 -14.89
N ILE A 346 18.83 14.53 -15.14
CA ILE A 346 17.84 14.22 -14.10
C ILE A 346 17.47 12.73 -14.04
N GLY A 347 17.85 11.95 -15.05
CA GLY A 347 17.74 10.50 -15.06
C GLY A 347 17.48 9.93 -16.45
N SER A 348 17.32 8.61 -16.51
CA SER A 348 17.06 7.87 -17.75
C SER A 348 15.79 7.04 -17.66
N THR A 349 15.18 6.78 -18.81
CA THR A 349 14.03 5.87 -18.90
C THR A 349 14.43 4.45 -18.50
N HIS A 350 13.52 3.73 -17.87
CA HIS A 350 13.72 2.38 -17.37
C HIS A 350 12.50 1.49 -17.66
N GLY A 351 12.72 0.18 -17.64
CA GLY A 351 11.66 -0.81 -17.65
C GLY A 351 11.03 -0.97 -16.27
N ARG A 352 10.57 -2.19 -15.96
CA ARG A 352 9.94 -2.52 -14.67
C ARG A 352 10.82 -2.16 -13.48
N LEU A 353 10.21 -1.53 -12.47
CA LEU A 353 10.90 -1.16 -11.24
C LEU A 353 11.31 -2.38 -10.40
N THR A 354 10.62 -3.50 -10.57
CA THR A 354 10.90 -4.76 -9.85
C THR A 354 12.22 -5.41 -10.24
N LEU A 355 12.83 -5.01 -11.36
CA LEU A 355 14.12 -5.53 -11.84
C LEU A 355 15.33 -4.90 -11.13
N GLY A 356 15.12 -3.95 -10.21
CA GLY A 356 16.22 -3.33 -9.47
C GLY A 356 17.17 -2.57 -10.40
N LYS A 357 18.44 -3.00 -10.46
CA LYS A 357 19.44 -2.39 -11.36
C LYS A 357 19.24 -2.80 -12.81
N ASP A 358 18.68 -3.98 -13.06
CA ASP A 358 18.51 -4.53 -14.40
C ASP A 358 17.35 -3.84 -15.16
N LYS A 359 16.61 -2.93 -14.50
CA LYS A 359 15.57 -2.13 -15.13
C LYS A 359 16.06 -1.26 -16.29
N TYR A 360 17.37 -1.01 -16.38
CA TYR A 360 17.99 -0.28 -17.49
C TYR A 360 18.46 -1.18 -18.62
N SER A 361 18.42 -2.51 -18.45
CA SER A 361 18.87 -3.45 -19.48
C SER A 361 17.80 -3.65 -20.55
N THR A 362 18.22 -3.53 -21.82
CA THR A 362 17.37 -3.81 -22.98
C THR A 362 16.96 -5.29 -23.09
N ASP A 363 17.68 -6.20 -22.40
CA ASP A 363 17.40 -7.65 -22.42
C ASP A 363 16.09 -8.00 -21.72
N HIS A 364 15.60 -7.13 -20.84
CA HIS A 364 14.34 -7.31 -20.12
C HIS A 364 13.16 -6.57 -20.75
N ILE A 365 13.37 -5.98 -21.93
CA ILE A 365 12.35 -5.23 -22.66
C ILE A 365 11.83 -6.07 -23.82
N ASN A 366 10.52 -6.28 -23.85
CA ASN A 366 9.87 -6.90 -25.00
C ASN A 366 9.88 -5.92 -26.17
N ARG A 367 10.62 -6.24 -27.22
CA ARG A 367 10.66 -5.45 -28.47
C ARG A 367 9.38 -5.64 -29.26
N VAL A 368 8.35 -4.89 -28.88
CA VAL A 368 7.04 -4.92 -29.54
C VAL A 368 6.66 -3.52 -30.01
N ASN A 369 5.94 -3.46 -31.13
CA ASN A 369 5.31 -2.22 -31.54
C ASN A 369 4.03 -2.01 -30.71
N VAL A 370 4.09 -1.06 -29.77
CA VAL A 370 2.96 -0.69 -28.90
C VAL A 370 1.98 0.29 -29.55
N GLY A 371 2.30 0.81 -30.74
CA GLY A 371 1.63 1.88 -31.44
C GLY A 371 2.15 3.26 -31.03
N SER A 372 1.51 4.31 -31.55
CA SER A 372 1.82 5.73 -31.29
C SER A 372 0.73 6.43 -30.47
N GLY A 373 1.04 7.65 -30.01
CA GLY A 373 0.14 8.48 -29.22
C GLY A 373 -0.13 7.94 -27.82
N ALA A 374 -1.18 8.47 -27.17
CA ALA A 374 -1.56 8.13 -25.80
C ALA A 374 -1.67 6.61 -25.55
N ALA A 375 -2.30 5.88 -26.48
CA ALA A 375 -2.46 4.44 -26.36
C ALA A 375 -1.12 3.70 -26.39
N GLY A 376 -0.20 4.09 -27.29
CA GLY A 376 1.14 3.52 -27.38
C GLY A 376 1.97 3.79 -26.12
N ALA A 377 1.94 5.02 -25.62
CA ALA A 377 2.64 5.42 -24.40
C ALA A 377 2.18 4.60 -23.18
N LEU A 378 0.86 4.52 -22.97
CA LEU A 378 0.28 3.77 -21.86
C LEU A 378 0.55 2.27 -21.97
N ARG A 379 0.54 1.71 -23.19
CA ARG A 379 0.92 0.32 -23.42
C ARG A 379 2.40 0.08 -23.14
N SER A 380 3.30 1.01 -23.49
CA SER A 380 4.72 0.92 -23.17
C SER A 380 4.94 0.88 -21.66
N ILE A 381 4.31 1.81 -20.93
CA ILE A 381 4.39 1.90 -19.47
C ILE A 381 3.83 0.65 -18.80
N ALA A 382 2.65 0.19 -19.26
CA ALA A 382 1.99 -0.94 -18.65
C ALA A 382 2.71 -2.26 -18.94
N ASN A 383 3.32 -2.44 -20.13
CA ASN A 383 3.71 -3.74 -20.67
C ASN A 383 5.22 -3.87 -20.97
N ASP A 384 6.07 -3.50 -20.02
CA ASP A 384 7.51 -3.72 -20.06
C ASP A 384 8.26 -3.02 -21.21
N GLY A 385 7.78 -1.85 -21.64
CA GLY A 385 8.58 -0.91 -22.44
C GLY A 385 9.45 -0.01 -21.56
N PHE A 386 10.36 0.74 -22.17
CA PHE A 386 11.07 1.81 -21.47
C PHE A 386 10.19 3.06 -21.32
N TRP A 387 10.20 3.63 -20.12
CA TRP A 387 9.50 4.88 -19.79
C TRP A 387 10.17 5.56 -18.59
N GLY A 388 9.79 6.78 -18.27
CA GLY A 388 10.27 7.47 -17.08
C GLY A 388 9.35 8.61 -16.66
N SER A 389 9.43 8.96 -15.38
CA SER A 389 8.72 10.11 -14.82
C SER A 389 9.63 10.93 -13.92
N PHE A 390 9.71 12.23 -14.19
CA PHE A 390 10.74 13.11 -13.65
C PHE A 390 10.13 14.40 -13.12
N LYS A 391 10.54 14.81 -11.91
CA LYS A 391 10.21 16.14 -11.38
C LYS A 391 11.02 17.19 -12.14
N ILE A 392 10.33 18.21 -12.66
CA ILE A 392 10.93 19.36 -13.33
C ILE A 392 10.70 20.58 -12.43
N PRO A 393 11.75 21.13 -11.81
CA PRO A 393 11.62 22.26 -10.91
C PRO A 393 11.07 23.51 -11.60
N ARG A 394 10.29 24.30 -10.86
CA ARG A 394 9.88 25.64 -11.28
C ARG A 394 11.09 26.48 -11.69
N GLY A 395 10.96 27.15 -12.83
CA GLY A 395 12.01 27.99 -13.39
C GLY A 395 12.94 27.28 -14.37
N THR A 396 12.79 25.95 -14.53
CA THR A 396 13.38 25.25 -15.66
C THR A 396 12.86 25.84 -16.97
N ARG A 397 13.75 26.06 -17.94
CA ARG A 397 13.37 26.64 -19.23
C ARG A 397 13.27 25.59 -20.32
N LYS A 398 14.15 24.60 -20.28
CA LYS A 398 14.27 23.61 -21.35
C LYS A 398 14.51 22.22 -20.79
N ILE A 399 13.80 21.25 -21.33
CA ILE A 399 14.08 19.83 -21.17
C ILE A 399 14.75 19.34 -22.46
N LYS A 400 15.80 18.55 -22.34
CA LYS A 400 16.44 17.86 -23.45
C LYS A 400 16.37 16.35 -23.24
N ILE A 401 16.06 15.64 -24.30
CA ILE A 401 15.95 14.19 -24.37
C ILE A 401 17.05 13.71 -25.31
N SER A 402 17.86 12.78 -24.82
CA SER A 402 19.04 12.27 -25.52
C SER A 402 18.97 10.75 -25.59
N ASP A 403 19.11 10.21 -26.79
CA ASP A 403 19.45 8.82 -27.03
C ASP A 403 20.96 8.78 -27.34
N GLU A 404 21.83 8.55 -26.35
CA GLU A 404 23.28 8.61 -26.59
C GLU A 404 23.81 7.44 -27.44
N ASP A 405 23.06 6.34 -27.49
CA ASP A 405 23.47 5.10 -28.15
C ASP A 405 23.12 5.06 -29.64
N SER A 406 22.33 6.02 -30.14
CA SER A 406 21.85 6.07 -31.52
C SER A 406 22.27 7.33 -32.26
N ASN A 407 22.68 7.20 -33.53
CA ASN A 407 22.83 8.35 -34.45
C ASN A 407 21.56 8.64 -35.27
N TYR A 408 20.46 7.96 -34.96
CA TYR A 408 19.22 8.04 -35.72
C TYR A 408 18.24 9.04 -35.11
N ASP A 409 17.29 9.46 -35.95
CA ASP A 409 16.12 10.19 -35.50
C ASP A 409 15.26 9.26 -34.64
N PHE A 410 14.70 9.79 -33.58
CA PHE A 410 13.89 9.02 -32.64
C PHE A 410 12.62 9.80 -32.27
N ALA A 411 11.59 9.06 -31.88
CA ALA A 411 10.29 9.61 -31.52
C ALA A 411 9.83 9.05 -30.17
N PHE A 412 9.09 9.87 -29.44
CA PHE A 412 8.62 9.51 -28.11
C PHE A 412 7.29 10.19 -27.83
N GLU A 413 6.57 9.66 -26.87
CA GLU A 413 5.34 10.27 -26.38
C GLU A 413 5.60 10.80 -24.97
N TYR A 414 5.20 12.02 -24.71
CA TYR A 414 5.39 12.64 -23.40
C TYR A 414 4.16 13.44 -22.96
N ARG A 415 4.10 13.73 -21.66
CA ARG A 415 3.15 14.65 -21.05
C ARG A 415 3.86 15.47 -19.96
N LEU A 416 3.37 16.69 -19.76
CA LEU A 416 3.85 17.63 -18.75
C LEU A 416 2.69 17.96 -17.83
N ASP A 417 2.66 17.31 -16.67
CA ASP A 417 1.64 17.56 -15.67
C ASP A 417 2.13 18.53 -14.61
N LYS A 418 1.22 19.25 -13.98
CA LYS A 418 1.54 19.95 -12.73
C LYS A 418 1.81 18.91 -11.64
N ALA A 419 2.80 19.15 -10.79
CA ALA A 419 3.05 18.27 -9.65
C ALA A 419 1.86 18.28 -8.64
N CYS A 420 1.62 17.16 -7.95
CA CYS A 420 0.67 17.10 -6.82
C CYS A 420 1.16 18.08 -5.74
N THR A 421 0.37 19.11 -5.40
CA THR A 421 0.67 20.03 -4.29
C THR A 421 -0.02 19.55 -3.02
N CYS A 422 0.74 19.04 -2.05
CA CYS A 422 0.26 18.83 -0.69
C CYS A 422 0.11 20.19 -0.01
N GLY A 423 -1.12 20.58 0.32
CA GLY A 423 -1.48 21.96 0.63
C GLY A 423 -0.67 22.62 1.73
N SER A 424 -0.35 23.89 1.51
CA SER A 424 -0.58 24.95 2.49
C SER A 424 -1.35 26.05 1.78
N ASP A 425 -2.66 26.05 1.99
CA ASP A 425 -3.48 27.26 2.01
C ASP A 425 -3.86 27.53 3.46
#